data_AF-A0AAJ2B9T1-F1
#
_entry.id   AF-A0AAJ2B9T1-F1
#
_cell.length_a   1.000
_cell.length_b   1.000
_cell.length_c   1.000
_cell.angle_alpha   90.00
_cell.angle_beta   90.00
_cell.angle_gamma   90.00
#
_symmetry.space_group_name_H-M   'P 1'
#
loop_
_entity.id
_entity.type
_entity.pdbx_description
1 polymer ?
#
loop_
_entity_poly.entity_id
_entity_poly.type
_entity_poly.pdbx_seq_one_letter_code
_entity_poly.pdbx_strand_id
1 'polypeptide(L)'
;MVDEIKKSRAQDLNERLGAFTRSNEVDGGKRQVDQWIAVLAAAESAAKAAKNAKPRLFQVNYRIKQGKDQTRGSSDQRRDALVAMLESLKPSEKHASTSTWIVRLYIERANTVLDLLKGPLASSDFLAVAQIDKNRASVGDAKLE
;
A
#
# COMPACT_ATOMS: atom_id res chain seq x y z
N MET A 1 12.81 1.91 51.63
CA MET A 1 13.44 2.90 50.72
C MET A 1 14.28 2.28 49.58
N VAL A 2 14.56 0.96 49.57
CA VAL A 2 15.34 0.31 48.49
C VAL A 2 14.46 -0.26 47.35
N ASP A 3 13.16 -0.51 47.61
CA ASP A 3 12.25 -1.11 46.62
C ASP A 3 11.65 -0.13 45.59
N GLU A 4 11.55 1.16 45.90
CA GLU A 4 11.03 2.17 44.96
C GLU A 4 12.02 2.48 43.83
N ILE A 5 13.33 2.45 44.12
CA ILE A 5 14.39 2.72 43.14
C ILE A 5 14.48 1.58 42.10
N LYS A 6 14.17 0.33 42.50
CA LYS A 6 14.18 -0.82 41.59
C LYS A 6 12.97 -0.83 40.63
N LYS A 7 11.79 -0.41 41.09
CA LYS A 7 10.58 -0.28 40.24
C LYS A 7 10.74 0.78 39.16
N SER A 8 11.30 1.94 39.50
CA SER A 8 11.58 3.03 38.55
C SER A 8 12.53 2.60 37.43
N ARG A 9 13.60 1.86 37.76
CA ARG A 9 14.60 1.43 36.77
C ARG A 9 14.07 0.35 35.82
N ALA A 10 13.20 -0.54 36.29
CA ALA A 10 12.57 -1.56 35.45
C ALA A 10 11.51 -0.96 34.51
N GLN A 11 10.78 0.07 34.93
CA GLN A 11 9.85 0.80 34.08
C GLN A 11 10.58 1.61 33.00
N ASP A 12 11.65 2.34 33.34
CA ASP A 12 12.48 3.07 32.37
C ASP A 12 13.13 2.12 31.34
N LEU A 13 13.58 0.93 31.78
CA LEU A 13 14.11 -0.08 30.85
C LEU A 13 13.05 -0.61 29.88
N ASN A 14 11.82 -0.87 30.35
CA ASN A 14 10.72 -1.31 29.50
C ASN A 14 10.25 -0.22 28.53
N GLU A 15 10.23 1.04 28.95
CA GLU A 15 9.90 2.16 28.07
C GLU A 15 10.97 2.36 26.99
N ARG A 16 12.25 2.29 27.37
CA ARG A 16 13.38 2.38 26.44
C ARG A 16 13.44 1.20 25.47
N LEU A 17 13.22 -0.03 25.95
CA LEU A 17 13.14 -1.21 25.09
C LEU A 17 11.94 -1.12 24.14
N GLY A 18 10.78 -0.70 24.65
CA GLY A 18 9.58 -0.48 23.84
C GLY A 18 9.72 0.66 22.83
N ALA A 19 10.50 1.71 23.14
CA ALA A 19 10.81 2.79 22.21
C ALA A 19 11.80 2.33 21.13
N PHE A 20 12.80 1.51 21.50
CA PHE A 20 13.79 0.96 20.57
C PHE A 20 13.17 -0.06 19.61
N THR A 21 12.29 -0.95 20.06
CA THR A 21 11.53 -1.84 19.17
C THR A 21 10.59 -1.06 18.26
N ARG A 22 9.87 -0.07 18.78
CA ARG A 22 8.99 0.79 17.95
C ARG A 22 9.78 1.56 16.89
N SER A 23 10.95 2.10 17.21
CA SER A 23 11.78 2.83 16.24
C SER A 23 12.31 1.91 15.14
N ASN A 24 12.79 0.71 15.49
CA ASN A 24 13.28 -0.26 14.51
C ASN A 24 12.18 -0.84 13.62
N GLU A 25 10.97 -1.07 14.16
CA GLU A 25 9.82 -1.52 13.37
C GLU A 25 9.36 -0.46 12.36
N VAL A 26 9.37 0.82 12.75
CA VAL A 26 9.01 1.94 11.87
C VAL A 26 10.03 2.13 10.75
N ASP A 27 11.33 2.10 11.06
CA ASP A 27 12.40 2.25 10.07
C ASP A 27 12.50 1.05 9.11
N GLY A 28 12.25 -0.17 9.62
CA GLY A 28 12.19 -1.39 8.80
C GLY A 28 11.01 -1.38 7.83
N GLY A 29 9.82 -1.00 8.32
CA GLY A 29 8.62 -0.88 7.49
C GLY A 29 8.76 0.17 6.39
N LYS A 30 9.33 1.33 6.71
CA LYS A 30 9.55 2.40 5.73
C LYS A 30 10.48 1.96 4.58
N ARG A 31 11.61 1.32 4.91
CA ARG A 31 12.54 0.77 3.90
C ARG A 31 11.86 -0.25 2.98
N GLN A 32 10.97 -1.06 3.54
CA GLN A 32 10.25 -2.08 2.78
C GLN A 32 9.25 -1.45 1.79
N VAL A 33 8.51 -0.42 2.23
CA VAL A 33 7.61 0.35 1.36
C VAL A 33 8.39 1.04 0.24
N ASP A 34 9.51 1.70 0.56
CA ASP A 34 10.37 2.34 -0.43
C ASP A 34 10.88 1.35 -1.49
N GLN A 35 11.22 0.11 -1.08
CA GLN A 35 11.64 -0.93 -2.00
C GLN A 35 10.51 -1.34 -2.96
N TRP A 36 9.27 -1.48 -2.47
CA TRP A 36 8.13 -1.79 -3.34
C TRP A 36 7.82 -0.65 -4.32
N ILE A 37 7.89 0.60 -3.85
CA ILE A 37 7.75 1.78 -4.69
C ILE A 37 8.82 1.78 -5.78
N ALA A 38 10.08 1.49 -5.44
CA ALA A 38 11.16 1.43 -6.40
C ALA A 38 10.95 0.33 -7.46
N VAL A 39 10.48 -0.85 -7.06
CA VAL A 39 10.16 -1.96 -7.99
C VAL A 39 9.01 -1.58 -8.91
N LEU A 40 7.95 -0.96 -8.38
CA LEU A 40 6.82 -0.49 -9.17
C LEU A 40 7.25 0.58 -10.19
N ALA A 41 8.02 1.57 -9.76
CA ALA A 41 8.53 2.63 -10.62
C ALA A 41 9.49 2.09 -11.72
N ALA A 42 10.32 1.11 -11.37
CA ALA A 42 11.21 0.44 -12.33
C ALA A 42 10.41 -0.34 -13.38
N ALA A 43 9.39 -1.09 -12.96
CA ALA A 43 8.51 -1.83 -13.88
C ALA A 43 7.77 -0.90 -14.84
N GLU A 44 7.24 0.21 -14.32
CA GLU A 44 6.56 1.23 -15.14
C GLU A 44 7.53 1.91 -16.12
N SER A 45 8.74 2.23 -15.67
CA SER A 45 9.78 2.83 -16.52
C SER A 45 10.21 1.90 -17.65
N ALA A 46 10.37 0.60 -17.35
CA ALA A 46 10.68 -0.42 -18.35
C ALA A 46 9.53 -0.60 -19.35
N ALA A 47 8.28 -0.62 -18.87
CA ALA A 47 7.10 -0.69 -19.73
C ALA A 47 7.00 0.53 -20.65
N LYS A 48 7.32 1.72 -20.15
CA LYS A 48 7.32 2.97 -20.93
C LYS A 48 8.41 2.99 -22.01
N ALA A 49 9.55 2.36 -21.77
CA ALA A 49 10.65 2.28 -22.73
C ALA A 49 10.40 1.28 -23.88
N ALA A 50 9.40 0.40 -23.76
CA ALA A 50 9.05 -0.55 -24.80
C ALA A 50 8.50 0.14 -26.07
N LYS A 51 8.84 -0.42 -27.24
CA LYS A 51 8.38 0.08 -28.55
C LYS A 51 6.85 -0.01 -28.61
N ASN A 52 6.18 1.11 -28.91
CA ASN A 52 4.72 1.26 -28.94
C ASN A 52 3.99 1.20 -27.58
N ALA A 53 4.66 1.51 -26.48
CA ALA A 53 4.01 1.60 -25.18
C ALA A 53 2.90 2.65 -25.18
N LYS A 54 1.67 2.23 -24.84
CA LYS A 54 0.51 3.11 -24.69
C LYS A 54 0.04 3.08 -23.24
N PRO A 55 -0.32 4.23 -22.66
CA PRO A 55 -0.90 4.25 -21.34
C PRO A 55 -2.30 3.60 -21.35
N ARG A 56 -2.58 2.79 -20.33
CA ARG A 56 -3.84 2.09 -20.08
C ARG A 56 -4.39 2.54 -18.73
N LEU A 57 -5.71 2.53 -18.60
CA LEU A 57 -6.37 2.81 -17.33
C LEU A 57 -6.65 1.50 -16.60
N PHE A 58 -6.39 1.48 -15.30
CA PHE A 58 -6.68 0.36 -14.42
C PHE A 58 -7.52 0.83 -13.24
N GLN A 59 -8.54 0.05 -12.88
CA GLN A 59 -9.23 0.17 -11.62
C GLN A 59 -8.61 -0.80 -10.62
N VAL A 60 -8.10 -0.27 -9.52
CA VAL A 60 -7.59 -1.02 -8.39
C VAL A 60 -8.65 -0.99 -7.28
N ASN A 61 -9.08 -2.15 -6.80
CA ASN A 61 -9.97 -2.25 -5.65
C ASN A 61 -9.28 -3.10 -4.59
N TYR A 62 -9.30 -2.64 -3.34
CA TYR A 62 -8.73 -3.41 -2.24
C TYR A 62 -9.69 -3.50 -1.05
N ARG A 63 -9.48 -4.48 -0.17
CA ARG A 63 -10.11 -4.55 1.14
C ARG A 63 -9.13 -5.16 2.12
N ILE A 64 -8.75 -4.38 3.12
CA ILE A 64 -7.84 -4.83 4.18
C ILE A 64 -8.66 -5.41 5.33
N LYS A 65 -8.38 -6.66 5.71
CA LYS A 65 -9.03 -7.30 6.86
C LYS A 65 -8.37 -6.83 8.15
N GLN A 66 -9.20 -6.61 9.18
CA GLN A 66 -8.73 -6.33 10.52
C GLN A 66 -7.89 -7.49 11.04
N GLY A 67 -6.76 -7.17 11.68
CA GLY A 67 -5.82 -8.16 12.21
C GLY A 67 -4.35 -7.77 11.97
N LYS A 68 -3.46 -8.46 12.70
CA LYS A 68 -2.02 -8.31 12.58
C LYS A 68 -1.45 -9.52 11.82
N ASP A 69 -0.73 -9.24 10.75
CA ASP A 69 0.12 -10.22 10.08
C ASP A 69 1.53 -10.15 10.69
N GLN A 70 2.17 -11.31 10.87
CA GLN A 70 3.49 -11.37 11.49
C GLN A 70 4.59 -10.72 10.65
N THR A 71 4.43 -10.70 9.32
CA THR A 71 5.42 -10.22 8.36
C THR A 71 5.08 -8.85 7.78
N ARG A 72 3.78 -8.54 7.66
CA ARG A 72 3.28 -7.32 7.02
C ARG A 72 2.72 -6.29 8.00
N GLY A 73 2.59 -6.63 9.28
CA GLY A 73 2.14 -5.71 10.31
C GLY A 73 0.62 -5.61 10.44
N SER A 74 0.16 -4.53 11.08
CA SER A 74 -1.26 -4.27 11.35
C SER A 74 -2.04 -3.93 10.08
N SER A 75 -3.37 -4.01 10.13
CA SER A 75 -4.23 -3.61 9.01
C SER A 75 -4.00 -2.17 8.56
N ASP A 76 -3.69 -1.26 9.48
CA ASP A 76 -3.43 0.14 9.14
C ASP A 76 -2.07 0.27 8.44
N GLN A 77 -1.02 -0.39 8.95
CA GLN A 77 0.29 -0.42 8.30
C GLN A 77 0.23 -0.98 6.87
N ARG A 78 -0.51 -2.08 6.67
CA ARG A 78 -0.71 -2.67 5.33
C ARG A 78 -1.49 -1.74 4.40
N ARG A 79 -2.52 -1.06 4.92
CA ARG A 79 -3.29 -0.06 4.15
C ARG A 79 -2.41 1.11 3.75
N ASP A 80 -1.70 1.71 4.71
CA ASP A 80 -0.88 2.89 4.50
C ASP A 80 0.26 2.59 3.51
N ALA A 81 0.87 1.41 3.61
CA ALA A 81 1.86 0.95 2.65
C ALA A 81 1.30 0.79 1.23
N LEU A 82 0.11 0.17 1.07
CA LEU A 82 -0.53 0.05 -0.24
C LEU A 82 -0.92 1.42 -0.80
N VAL A 83 -1.45 2.31 0.02
CA VAL A 83 -1.81 3.68 -0.37
C VAL A 83 -0.57 4.44 -0.81
N ALA A 84 0.53 4.38 -0.07
CA ALA A 84 1.79 5.01 -0.45
C ALA A 84 2.32 4.50 -1.81
N MET A 85 2.18 3.19 -2.08
CA MET A 85 2.50 2.63 -3.40
C MET A 85 1.61 3.20 -4.51
N LEU A 86 0.30 3.31 -4.27
CA LEU A 86 -0.64 3.87 -5.25
C LEU A 86 -0.36 5.35 -5.50
N GLU A 87 -0.23 6.16 -4.46
CA GLU A 87 0.06 7.59 -4.54
C GLU A 87 1.40 7.89 -5.25
N SER A 88 2.37 6.98 -5.14
CA SER A 88 3.66 7.11 -5.84
C SER A 88 3.52 7.13 -7.36
N LEU A 89 2.40 6.64 -7.90
CA LEU A 89 2.12 6.59 -9.33
C LEU A 89 1.70 7.96 -9.92
N LYS A 90 1.38 8.98 -9.08
CA LYS A 90 1.09 10.38 -9.44
C LYS A 90 -0.09 10.59 -10.44
N PRO A 91 -0.64 11.83 -10.58
CA PRO A 91 -2.09 12.03 -10.59
C PRO A 91 -2.70 11.88 -11.98
N SER A 92 -3.24 10.72 -12.26
CA SER A 92 -4.40 10.58 -13.14
C SER A 92 -5.58 9.99 -12.36
N GLU A 93 -5.54 10.20 -11.04
CA GLU A 93 -6.38 9.57 -10.04
C GLU A 93 -7.66 10.38 -9.84
N LYS A 94 -8.78 9.73 -10.11
CA LYS A 94 -9.99 9.98 -9.34
C LYS A 94 -10.04 8.89 -8.29
N HIS A 95 -9.94 9.27 -7.02
CA HIS A 95 -10.54 8.48 -5.95
C HIS A 95 -12.00 8.22 -6.34
N ALA A 96 -12.31 6.99 -6.73
CA ALA A 96 -13.69 6.61 -6.98
C ALA A 96 -14.40 6.30 -5.65
N SER A 97 -13.64 5.86 -4.64
CA SER A 97 -14.08 5.59 -3.27
C SER A 97 -12.87 5.47 -2.33
N THR A 98 -13.09 5.18 -1.04
CA THR A 98 -12.03 4.97 -0.02
C THR A 98 -11.12 3.78 -0.34
N SER A 99 -11.62 2.77 -1.07
CA SER A 99 -10.87 1.54 -1.37
C SER A 99 -10.77 1.25 -2.88
N THR A 100 -11.10 2.24 -3.72
CA THR A 100 -11.05 2.11 -5.18
C THR A 100 -10.27 3.27 -5.81
N TRP A 101 -9.26 2.91 -6.58
CA TRP A 101 -8.37 3.83 -7.27
C TRP A 101 -8.44 3.60 -8.78
N ILE A 102 -8.30 4.67 -9.55
CA ILE A 102 -8.13 4.60 -10.99
C ILE A 102 -6.75 5.14 -11.31
N VAL A 103 -5.88 4.30 -11.87
CA VAL A 103 -4.50 4.66 -12.20
C VAL A 103 -4.25 4.50 -13.70
N ARG A 104 -3.37 5.35 -14.25
CA ARG A 104 -2.94 5.25 -15.65
C ARG A 104 -1.49 4.77 -15.70
N LEU A 105 -1.24 3.64 -16.34
CA LEU A 105 0.06 2.98 -16.39
C LEU A 105 0.41 2.54 -17.81
N TYR A 106 1.70 2.47 -18.13
CA TYR A 106 2.23 1.90 -19.37
C TYR A 106 2.34 0.38 -19.33
N ILE A 107 2.27 -0.22 -18.12
CA ILE A 107 2.17 -1.67 -17.94
C ILE A 107 0.99 -2.24 -18.73
N GLU A 108 1.24 -3.32 -19.48
CA GLU A 108 0.28 -3.88 -20.42
C GLU A 108 -0.80 -4.75 -19.76
N ARG A 109 -0.45 -5.52 -18.73
CA ARG A 109 -1.33 -6.54 -18.15
C ARG A 109 -1.73 -6.19 -16.73
N ALA A 110 -3.04 -6.29 -16.44
CA ALA A 110 -3.59 -6.08 -15.11
C ALA A 110 -2.98 -7.02 -14.06
N ASN A 111 -2.71 -8.28 -14.41
CA ASN A 111 -2.06 -9.23 -13.51
C ASN A 111 -0.67 -8.78 -13.07
N THR A 112 0.10 -8.14 -13.96
CA THR A 112 1.42 -7.60 -13.61
C THR A 112 1.30 -6.46 -12.61
N VAL A 113 0.32 -5.57 -12.78
CA VAL A 113 0.05 -4.50 -11.81
C VAL A 113 -0.39 -5.08 -10.46
N LEU A 114 -1.25 -6.10 -10.46
CA LEU A 114 -1.67 -6.81 -9.24
C LEU A 114 -0.48 -7.42 -8.51
N ASP A 115 0.40 -8.12 -9.25
CA ASP A 115 1.59 -8.75 -8.69
C ASP A 115 2.58 -7.75 -8.08
N LEU A 116 2.66 -6.53 -8.64
CA LEU A 116 3.47 -5.45 -8.08
C LEU A 116 2.83 -4.85 -6.82
N LEU A 117 1.50 -4.68 -6.82
CA LEU A 117 0.77 -4.03 -5.72
C LEU A 117 0.47 -4.95 -4.52
N LYS A 118 0.52 -6.28 -4.68
CA LYS A 118 0.20 -7.22 -3.59
C LYS A 118 1.25 -7.28 -2.46
N GLY A 119 2.41 -6.64 -2.65
CA GLY A 119 3.54 -6.68 -1.70
C GLY A 119 3.15 -6.42 -0.23
N PRO A 120 2.41 -5.35 0.10
CA PRO A 120 2.01 -5.03 1.47
C PRO A 120 0.92 -5.94 2.06
N LEU A 121 0.28 -6.79 1.26
CA LEU A 121 -0.96 -7.47 1.63
C LEU A 121 -0.71 -8.79 2.35
N ALA A 122 -1.57 -9.08 3.33
CA ALA A 122 -1.68 -10.40 3.94
C ALA A 122 -2.55 -11.32 3.08
N SER A 123 -2.45 -12.64 3.30
CA SER A 123 -3.26 -13.63 2.58
C SER A 123 -4.77 -13.51 2.80
N SER A 124 -5.17 -12.85 3.89
CA SER A 124 -6.58 -12.57 4.23
C SER A 124 -7.13 -11.30 3.58
N ASP A 125 -6.25 -10.42 3.06
CA ASP A 125 -6.65 -9.20 2.38
C ASP A 125 -7.12 -9.50 0.95
N PHE A 126 -7.88 -8.56 0.37
CA PHE A 126 -8.36 -8.65 -1.00
C PHE A 126 -7.78 -7.53 -1.85
N LEU A 127 -7.35 -7.87 -3.06
CA LEU A 127 -6.90 -6.93 -4.09
C LEU A 127 -7.36 -7.43 -5.46
N ALA A 128 -7.95 -6.53 -6.24
CA ALA A 128 -8.32 -6.77 -7.62
C ALA A 128 -7.87 -5.60 -8.49
N VAL A 129 -7.34 -5.92 -9.67
CA VAL A 129 -6.95 -4.95 -10.69
C VAL A 129 -7.64 -5.31 -11.99
N ALA A 130 -8.39 -4.36 -12.55
CA ALA A 130 -9.07 -4.54 -13.83
C ALA A 130 -8.64 -3.44 -14.80
N GLN A 131 -8.37 -3.79 -16.06
CA GLN A 131 -8.16 -2.80 -17.11
C GLN A 131 -9.51 -2.16 -17.47
N ILE A 132 -9.53 -0.84 -17.60
CA ILE A 132 -10.70 -0.07 -18.04
C ILE A 132 -10.52 0.24 -19.53
N ASP A 133 -11.34 -0.39 -20.37
CA ASP A 133 -11.39 -0.08 -21.79
C ASP A 133 -12.40 1.04 -22.10
N LYS A 134 -12.38 1.54 -23.34
CA LYS A 134 -13.17 2.71 -23.80
C LYS A 134 -14.70 2.55 -23.64
N ASN A 135 -15.21 1.33 -23.49
CA ASN A 135 -16.64 1.03 -23.41
C ASN A 135 -17.16 1.02 -21.95
N ARG A 136 -16.83 2.05 -21.16
CA ARG A 136 -17.32 2.15 -19.79
C ARG A 136 -18.79 2.61 -19.79
N ALA A 137 -19.69 1.80 -19.23
CA ALA A 137 -21.04 2.25 -18.90
C ALA A 137 -20.96 3.30 -17.78
N SER A 138 -21.49 4.50 -18.03
CA SER A 138 -21.71 5.51 -17.00
C SER A 138 -22.99 5.17 -16.25
N VAL A 139 -22.89 4.67 -15.02
CA VAL A 139 -24.04 4.49 -14.14
C VAL A 139 -24.20 5.78 -13.33
N GLY A 140 -25.40 6.36 -13.37
CA GLY A 140 -25.69 7.70 -12.84
C GLY A 140 -25.28 7.88 -11.38
N ASP A 141 -24.71 9.05 -11.08
CA ASP A 141 -24.39 9.45 -9.71
C ASP A 141 -25.71 9.67 -8.95
N ALA A 142 -25.98 8.82 -7.96
CA ALA A 142 -27.02 9.12 -6.96
C ALA A 142 -26.43 10.14 -5.99
N LYS A 143 -26.90 11.40 -6.04
CA LYS A 143 -26.73 12.34 -4.93
C LYS A 143 -27.57 11.81 -3.77
N LEU A 144 -26.91 11.21 -2.79
CA LEU A 144 -27.51 10.95 -1.49
C LEU A 144 -27.26 12.20 -0.66
N GLU A 145 -28.35 12.91 -0.31
CA GLU A 145 -28.37 14.05 0.61
C GLU A 145 -28.10 13.62 2.06
#